data_AF-A0AAT9S0S6-F1
#
_entry.id   AF-A0AAT9S0S6-F1
#
_cell.length_a   1.000
_cell.length_b   1.000
_cell.length_c   1.000
_cell.angle_alpha   90.00
_cell.angle_beta   90.00
_cell.angle_gamma   90.00
#
_symmetry.space_group_name_H-M   'P 1'
#
loop_
_entity.id
_entity.type
_entity.pdbx_description
1 polymer ?
#
loop_
_entity_poly.entity_id
_entity_poly.type
_entity_poly.pdbx_seq_one_letter_code
_entity_poly.pdbx_strand_id
1 'polypeptide(L)'
;MITGIGTATAHRFAAAGAAVAPLSRRSGLLADLAATLRKRHSAEVLPLAVAVTDPAALTAAASTIRAPLGRPDLVVAAELTVVPTELG
;
A
#
# COMPACT_ATOMS: atom_id res chain seq x y z
N MET A 1 -7.80 -9.52 -4.82
CA MET A 1 -6.48 -9.05 -5.32
C MET A 1 -6.51 -7.59 -5.80
N ILE A 2 -5.63 -6.73 -5.24
CA ILE A 2 -5.33 -5.39 -5.78
C ILE A 2 -4.61 -5.57 -7.13
N THR A 3 -5.07 -4.94 -8.20
CA THR A 3 -4.49 -5.10 -9.55
C THR A 3 -3.68 -3.85 -9.94
N GLY A 4 -2.51 -4.03 -10.58
CA GLY A 4 -1.71 -2.94 -11.15
C GLY A 4 -0.29 -2.78 -10.57
N ILE A 5 0.33 -1.64 -10.88
CA ILE A 5 1.73 -1.31 -10.56
C ILE A 5 2.00 -1.39 -9.05
N GLY A 6 1.08 -0.92 -8.20
CA GLY A 6 1.24 -0.99 -6.74
C GLY A 6 1.46 -2.41 -6.23
N THR A 7 0.76 -3.40 -6.80
CA THR A 7 0.92 -4.81 -6.42
C THR A 7 2.24 -5.38 -6.94
N ALA A 8 2.61 -5.10 -8.19
CA ALA A 8 3.89 -5.55 -8.75
C ALA A 8 5.09 -4.97 -7.97
N THR A 9 5.01 -3.69 -7.62
CA THR A 9 6.00 -2.99 -6.80
C THR A 9 6.10 -3.59 -5.40
N ALA A 10 4.97 -3.84 -4.74
CA ALA A 10 4.96 -4.49 -3.43
C ALA A 10 5.61 -5.89 -3.48
N HIS A 11 5.34 -6.68 -4.51
CA HIS A 11 6.01 -7.97 -4.70
C HIS A 11 7.52 -7.84 -4.89
N ARG A 12 7.97 -6.86 -5.69
CA ARG A 12 9.40 -6.63 -5.95
C ARG A 12 10.15 -6.24 -4.69
N PHE A 13 9.59 -5.33 -3.89
CA PHE A 13 10.20 -4.91 -2.63
C PHE A 13 10.18 -6.02 -1.58
N ALA A 14 9.07 -6.74 -1.44
CA ALA A 14 8.99 -7.88 -0.53
C ALA A 14 10.00 -8.98 -0.90
N ALA A 15 10.16 -9.29 -2.19
CA ALA A 15 11.16 -10.26 -2.65
C ALA A 15 12.61 -9.81 -2.38
N ALA A 16 12.84 -8.50 -2.27
CA ALA A 16 14.14 -7.93 -1.89
C ALA A 16 14.34 -7.85 -0.36
N GLY A 17 13.42 -8.38 0.44
CA GLY A 17 13.51 -8.40 1.90
C GLY A 17 13.01 -7.13 2.60
N ALA A 18 12.38 -6.20 1.87
CA ALA A 18 11.83 -4.99 2.47
C ALA A 18 10.50 -5.27 3.19
N ALA A 19 10.29 -4.61 4.32
CA ALA A 19 8.97 -4.48 4.92
C ALA A 19 8.08 -3.59 4.05
N VAL A 20 6.80 -3.93 3.90
CA VAL A 20 5.87 -3.22 3.01
C VAL A 20 4.56 -2.88 3.73
N ALA A 21 4.14 -1.62 3.63
CA ALA A 21 2.87 -1.14 4.18
C ALA A 21 1.92 -0.68 3.05
N PRO A 22 1.22 -1.62 2.39
CA PRO A 22 0.30 -1.25 1.33
C PRO A 22 -0.93 -0.53 1.91
N LEU A 23 -1.36 0.53 1.22
CA LEU A 23 -2.50 1.38 1.59
C LEU A 23 -3.60 1.25 0.54
N SER A 24 -4.85 1.04 0.96
CA SER A 24 -6.01 1.11 0.07
C SER A 24 -7.32 1.18 0.85
N ARG A 25 -8.36 1.80 0.30
CA ARG A 25 -9.72 1.73 0.86
C ARG A 25 -10.33 0.32 0.83
N ARG A 26 -9.83 -0.55 -0.04
CA ARG A 26 -10.38 -1.89 -0.30
C ARG A 26 -9.73 -2.93 0.62
N SER A 27 -10.19 -2.97 1.87
CA SER A 27 -9.64 -3.82 2.94
C SER A 27 -9.53 -5.31 2.55
N GLY A 28 -10.53 -5.87 1.89
CA GLY A 28 -10.51 -7.28 1.45
C GLY A 28 -9.37 -7.59 0.47
N LEU A 29 -9.20 -6.76 -0.57
CA LEU A 29 -8.12 -6.95 -1.54
C LEU A 29 -6.73 -6.75 -0.91
N LEU A 30 -6.66 -5.87 0.10
CA LEU A 30 -5.44 -5.57 0.84
C LEU A 30 -5.02 -6.74 1.73
N ALA A 31 -5.97 -7.40 2.38
CA ALA A 31 -5.74 -8.61 3.16
C ALA A 31 -5.23 -9.76 2.28
N ASP A 32 -5.81 -9.97 1.10
CA ASP A 32 -5.35 -10.97 0.13
C ASP A 32 -3.89 -10.73 -0.29
N LEU A 33 -3.56 -9.48 -0.62
CA LEU A 33 -2.22 -9.09 -1.02
C LEU A 33 -1.23 -9.34 0.12
N ALA A 34 -1.57 -8.92 1.34
CA ALA A 34 -0.71 -9.10 2.50
C ALA A 34 -0.48 -10.58 2.83
N ALA A 35 -1.52 -11.42 2.79
CA ALA A 35 -1.38 -12.86 2.96
C ALA A 35 -0.47 -13.47 1.88
N THR A 36 -0.61 -13.04 0.63
CA THR A 36 0.21 -13.50 -0.49
C THR A 36 1.69 -13.11 -0.32
N LEU A 37 1.96 -11.86 0.04
CA LEU A 37 3.32 -11.34 0.24
C LEU A 37 4.03 -12.05 1.40
N ARG A 38 3.34 -12.21 2.54
CA ARG A 38 3.87 -12.98 3.69
C ARG A 38 4.17 -14.41 3.30
N LYS A 39 3.25 -15.09 2.62
CA LYS A 39 3.41 -16.50 2.23
C LYS A 39 4.54 -16.72 1.22
N ARG A 40 4.69 -15.84 0.22
CA ARG A 40 5.65 -16.04 -0.88
C ARG A 40 7.07 -15.58 -0.55
N HIS A 41 7.18 -14.52 0.25
CA HIS A 41 8.46 -13.82 0.44
C HIS A 41 8.90 -13.76 1.90
N SER A 42 8.12 -14.33 2.82
CA SER A 42 8.33 -14.20 4.27
C SER A 42 8.47 -12.74 4.73
N ALA A 43 7.86 -11.81 3.99
CA ALA A 43 8.01 -10.38 4.21
C ALA A 43 7.16 -9.91 5.38
N GLU A 44 7.65 -8.90 6.10
CA GLU A 44 6.85 -8.14 7.04
C GLU A 44 5.88 -7.23 6.27
N VAL A 45 4.59 -7.33 6.58
CA VAL A 45 3.55 -6.60 5.85
C VAL A 45 2.58 -5.96 6.83
N LEU A 46 2.31 -4.67 6.67
CA LEU A 46 1.32 -3.92 7.45
C LEU A 46 0.25 -3.33 6.52
N PRO A 47 -0.84 -4.08 6.24
CA PRO A 47 -1.92 -3.57 5.40
C PRO A 47 -2.74 -2.51 6.15
N LEU A 48 -2.87 -1.32 5.56
CA LEU A 48 -3.64 -0.22 6.14
C LEU A 48 -4.83 0.20 5.25
N ALA A 49 -6.03 0.10 5.80
CA ALA A 49 -7.25 0.55 5.14
C ALA A 49 -7.35 2.07 5.21
N VAL A 50 -6.91 2.77 4.16
CA VAL A 50 -6.78 4.24 4.16
C VAL A 50 -7.31 4.81 2.85
N ALA A 51 -8.08 5.89 2.95
CA ALA A 51 -8.40 6.75 1.83
C ALA A 51 -7.27 7.74 1.62
N VAL A 52 -6.53 7.63 0.51
CA VAL A 52 -5.40 8.54 0.20
C VAL A 52 -5.84 9.99 -0.05
N THR A 53 -7.15 10.21 -0.25
CA THR A 53 -7.75 11.54 -0.38
C THR A 53 -7.96 12.23 0.97
N ASP A 54 -7.77 11.54 2.10
CA ASP A 54 -7.91 12.08 3.45
C ASP A 54 -6.51 12.34 4.07
N PRO A 55 -6.08 13.61 4.18
CA PRO A 55 -4.79 13.96 4.76
C PRO A 55 -4.63 13.56 6.24
N ALA A 56 -5.70 13.60 7.02
CA ALA A 56 -5.67 13.21 8.42
C ALA A 56 -5.48 11.70 8.55
N ALA A 57 -6.19 10.92 7.73
CA ALA A 57 -6.00 9.48 7.66
C ALA A 57 -4.58 9.09 7.22
N LEU A 58 -4.00 9.80 6.25
CA LEU A 58 -2.61 9.58 5.83
C LEU A 58 -1.61 9.89 6.95
N THR A 59 -1.85 10.95 7.73
CA THR A 59 -1.00 11.30 8.87
C THR A 59 -1.07 10.22 9.96
N ALA A 60 -2.27 9.74 10.27
CA ALA A 60 -2.45 8.64 11.21
C ALA A 60 -1.76 7.36 10.72
N ALA A 61 -1.90 7.02 9.43
CA ALA A 61 -1.26 5.87 8.82
C ALA A 61 0.27 5.94 8.89
N ALA A 62 0.85 7.11 8.64
CA ALA A 62 2.30 7.31 8.77
C ALA A 62 2.78 7.04 10.19
N SER A 63 2.03 7.46 11.21
CA SER A 63 2.33 7.14 12.61
C SER A 63 2.20 5.64 12.90
N THR A 64 1.14 5.00 12.39
CA THR A 64 0.92 3.55 12.52
C THR A 64 2.02 2.72 11.86
N ILE A 65 2.59 3.18 10.73
CA ILE A 65 3.73 2.52 10.06
C ILE A 65 5.01 2.69 10.86
N ARG A 66 5.24 3.89 11.39
CA ARG A 66 6.50 4.23 12.09
C ARG A 66 6.71 3.44 13.36
N ALA A 67 5.64 3.12 14.08
CA ALA A 67 5.74 2.40 15.34
C ALA A 67 6.39 0.99 15.21
N PRO A 68 5.94 0.12 14.27
CA PRO A 68 6.56 -1.19 14.04
C PRO A 68 7.69 -1.19 13.02
N LEU A 69 7.60 -0.42 11.92
CA LEU A 69 8.54 -0.53 10.78
C LEU A 69 9.62 0.56 10.77
N GLY A 70 9.55 1.54 11.66
CA GLY A 70 10.43 2.71 11.62
C GLY A 70 10.07 3.68 10.49
N ARG A 71 10.99 4.60 10.18
CA ARG A 71 10.73 5.64 9.18
C ARG A 71 10.69 5.03 7.77
N PRO A 72 9.66 5.32 6.94
CA PRO A 72 9.64 4.83 5.56
C PRO A 72 10.82 5.38 4.76
N ASP A 73 11.58 4.49 4.10
CA ASP A 73 12.68 4.86 3.22
C ASP A 73 12.22 5.23 1.80
N LEU A 74 11.04 4.75 1.40
CA LEU A 74 10.44 5.00 0.09
C LEU A 74 8.91 5.01 0.18
N VAL A 75 8.28 5.99 -0.47
CA VAL A 75 6.82 6.05 -0.66
C VAL A 75 6.53 5.95 -2.15
N VAL A 76 5.69 4.99 -2.52
CA VAL A 76 5.24 4.81 -3.91
C VAL A 76 3.78 5.26 -4.02
N ALA A 77 3.54 6.40 -4.66
CA ALA A 77 2.20 6.84 -5.02
C ALA A 77 1.77 6.18 -6.34
N ALA A 78 1.00 5.09 -6.24
CA ALA A 78 0.56 4.30 -7.39
C ALA A 78 -0.94 4.41 -7.69
N GLU A 79 -1.68 5.26 -6.97
CA GLU A 79 -3.11 5.49 -7.21
C GLU A 79 -3.28 6.64 -8.20
N LEU A 80 -3.81 6.32 -9.39
CA LEU A 80 -4.16 7.28 -10.45
C LEU A 80 -5.67 7.23 -10.66
N THR A 81 -6.33 8.39 -10.62
CA THR A 81 -7.73 8.55 -11.04
C THR A 81 -7.77 9.52 -12.21
N VAL A 82 -8.30 9.08 -13.35
CA VAL A 82 -8.59 9.95 -14.50
C VAL A 82 -10.06 10.34 -14.41
N VAL A 83 -10.32 11.63 -14.22
CA VAL A 83 -11.68 12.18 -14.36
C VAL A 83 -11.89 12.55 -15.83
N PRO A 84 -13.03 12.15 -16.45
CA PRO A 84 -13.34 12.59 -17.80
C PRO A 84 -13.51 14.10 -17.81
N THR A 85 -12.80 14.79 -18.70
CA THR A 85 -13.10 16.19 -19.03
C THR A 85 -14.30 16.17 -19.95
N GLU A 86 -15.43 16.76 -19.53
CA GLU A 86 -16.54 17.07 -20.44
C GLU A 86 -15.96 17.96 -21.55
N LEU A 87 -15.81 17.42 -22.77
CA LEU A 87 -15.51 18.22 -23.95
C LEU A 87 -16.80 18.92 -24.35
N GLY A 88 -17.00 20.11 -23.77
CA GLY A 88 -17.99 21.08 -24.25
C GLY A 88 -17.53 21.76 -25.53
#